data_AF-A0A9X8VF34-F1
#
_entry.id   AF-A0A9X8VF34-F1
#
_cell.length_a   1.000
_cell.length_b   1.000
_cell.length_c   1.000
_cell.angle_alpha   90.00
_cell.angle_beta   90.00
_cell.angle_gamma   90.00
#
_symmetry.space_group_name_H-M   'P 1'
#
loop_
_entity.id
_entity.type
_entity.pdbx_description
1 polymer ?
#
loop_
_entity_poly.entity_id
_entity_poly.type
_entity_poly.pdbx_seq_one_letter_code
_entity_poly.pdbx_strand_id
1 'polypeptide(L)' 'MSIERLTREPLSIGIELPLDNDWSTSGQLKRQQDGRPFGVPDMSEHAARIKLADELGFRAAWVRDVPLY' A
#
# COMPACT_ATOMS: atom_id res chain seq x y z
N MET A 1 28.53 0.00 -2.12
CA MET A 1 27.77 -0.85 -3.07
C MET A 1 28.10 -0.34 -4.48
N SER A 2 28.69 -1.13 -5.39
CA SER A 2 29.06 -0.67 -6.75
C SER A 2 27.85 -0.68 -7.68
N ILE A 3 27.75 0.31 -8.57
CA ILE A 3 26.71 0.42 -9.62
C ILE A 3 26.68 -0.83 -10.52
N GLU A 4 27.84 -1.45 -10.78
CA GLU A 4 27.97 -2.66 -11.60
C GLU A 4 27.26 -3.86 -10.97
N ARG A 5 27.10 -3.88 -9.65
CA ARG A 5 26.37 -4.95 -8.97
C ARG A 5 24.85 -4.76 -9.08
N LEU A 6 24.38 -3.52 -9.23
CA LEU A 6 22.97 -3.19 -9.43
C LEU A 6 22.50 -3.45 -10.86
N THR A 7 23.40 -3.39 -11.85
CA THR A 7 23.06 -3.59 -13.27
C THR A 7 23.18 -5.05 -13.76
N ARG A 8 23.64 -5.97 -12.90
CA ARG A 8 23.80 -7.40 -13.23
C ARG A 8 22.48 -8.15 -13.36
N GLU A 9 21.45 -7.70 -12.67
CA GLU A 9 20.12 -8.30 -12.67
C GLU A 9 19.11 -7.29 -13.25
N PRO A 10 18.01 -7.75 -13.86
CA PRO A 10 16.92 -6.87 -14.27
C PRO A 10 16.39 -6.05 -13.09
N LEU A 11 16.15 -4.76 -13.31
CA LEU A 11 15.52 -3.89 -12.32
C LEU A 11 14.14 -4.45 -11.95
N SER A 12 13.94 -4.71 -10.66
CA SER A 12 12.65 -5.11 -10.11
C SER A 12 12.02 -3.93 -9.38
N ILE A 13 10.73 -3.70 -9.65
CA ILE A 13 9.94 -2.66 -9.01
C ILE A 13 8.88 -3.34 -8.15
N GLY A 14 8.77 -2.95 -6.88
CA GLY A 14 7.63 -3.31 -6.05
C GLY A 14 6.75 -2.10 -5.74
N ILE A 15 5.60 -2.34 -5.13
CA ILE A 15 4.60 -1.32 -4.82
C ILE A 15 4.18 -1.34 -3.36
N GLU A 16 3.88 -0.16 -2.84
CA GLU A 16 3.19 -0.02 -1.57
C GLU A 16 1.68 -0.07 -1.75
N LEU A 17 1.00 -0.94 -1.01
CA LEU A 17 -0.45 -0.94 -0.99
C LEU A 17 -0.99 0.21 -0.12
N PRO A 18 -2.03 0.93 -0.60
CA PRO A 18 -2.55 2.11 0.07
C PRO A 18 -3.31 1.74 1.35
N LEU A 19 -2.80 2.21 2.50
CA LEU A 19 -3.42 2.05 3.82
C LEU A 19 -3.94 3.40 4.36
N ASP A 20 -3.20 4.47 4.10
CA ASP A 20 -3.38 5.77 4.77
C ASP A 20 -4.45 6.66 4.12
N ASN A 21 -5.66 6.13 3.89
CA ASN A 21 -6.74 6.94 3.33
C ASN A 21 -7.18 8.04 4.32
N ASP A 22 -7.11 7.75 5.62
CA ASP A 22 -7.66 8.60 6.69
C ASP A 22 -6.89 9.90 6.92
N TRP A 23 -5.67 10.11 6.38
CA TRP A 23 -4.95 11.38 6.56
C TRP A 23 -5.43 12.50 5.63
N SER A 24 -6.23 12.17 4.62
CA SER A 24 -6.90 13.14 3.75
C SER A 24 -8.24 13.58 4.34
N THR A 25 -8.71 14.79 4.00
CA THR A 25 -10.06 15.26 4.38
C THR A 25 -11.15 14.29 3.90
N SER A 26 -11.03 13.78 2.67
CA SER A 26 -11.94 12.79 2.10
C SER A 26 -11.94 11.48 2.89
N GLY A 27 -10.77 11.01 3.32
CA GLY A 27 -10.67 9.81 4.14
C GLY A 27 -11.23 10.01 5.53
N GLN A 28 -11.02 11.18 6.14
CA GLN A 28 -11.63 11.57 7.42
C GLN A 28 -13.16 11.54 7.37
N LEU A 29 -13.75 12.05 6.30
CA LEU A 29 -15.20 12.01 6.12
C LEU A 29 -15.69 10.57 5.94
N LYS A 30 -15.02 9.80 5.08
CA LYS A 30 -15.38 8.39 4.82
C LYS A 30 -15.30 7.54 6.09
N ARG A 31 -14.23 7.66 6.89
CA ARG A 31 -14.12 6.90 8.14
C ARG A 31 -15.22 7.21 9.16
N GLN A 32 -15.68 8.47 9.22
CA GLN A 32 -16.75 8.88 10.13
C GLN A 32 -18.09 8.29 9.67
N GLN A 33 -18.35 8.31 8.36
CA GLN A 33 -19.54 7.68 7.77
C GLN A 33 -19.54 6.16 7.99
N ASP A 34 -18.38 5.51 7.87
CA ASP A 34 -18.21 4.07 8.08
C ASP A 34 -18.16 3.67 9.57
N GLY A 35 -18.12 4.63 10.50
CA GLY A 35 -17.96 4.36 11.93
C GLY A 35 -16.60 3.74 12.31
N ARG A 36 -15.55 3.92 11.49
CA ARG A 36 -14.22 3.31 11.71
C ARG A 36 -13.37 4.11 12.71
N PRO A 37 -12.52 3.50 13.56
CA PRO A 37 -11.57 4.21 14.45
C PRO A 37 -10.40 4.87 13.69
N PHE A 38 -9.84 5.96 14.21
CA PHE A 38 -8.81 6.76 13.52
C PHE A 38 -7.55 5.93 13.32
N GLY A 39 -6.99 5.98 12.11
CA GLY A 39 -5.81 5.20 11.75
C GLY A 39 -6.11 3.74 11.40
N VAL A 40 -7.38 3.31 11.43
CA VAL A 40 -7.77 1.97 10.99
C VAL A 40 -8.12 2.01 9.49
N PRO A 41 -7.28 1.43 8.61
CA PRO A 41 -7.47 1.50 7.17
C PRO A 41 -8.67 0.67 6.72
N ASP A 42 -9.34 1.13 5.66
CA ASP A 42 -10.34 0.34 4.93
C ASP A 42 -9.66 -0.68 4.03
N MET A 43 -9.81 -1.97 4.36
CA MET A 43 -9.18 -3.09 3.68
C MET A 43 -10.07 -3.74 2.60
N SER A 44 -11.29 -3.26 2.38
CA SER A 44 -12.27 -3.87 1.44
C SER A 44 -11.71 -4.11 0.04
N GLU A 45 -10.93 -3.15 -0.47
CA GLU A 45 -10.37 -3.17 -1.82
C GLU A 45 -8.95 -3.76 -1.90
N HIS A 46 -8.34 -4.17 -0.79
CA HIS A 46 -6.94 -4.63 -0.79
C HIS A 46 -6.73 -5.88 -1.64
N ALA A 47 -7.69 -6.81 -1.63
CA ALA A 47 -7.64 -8.02 -2.44
C ALA A 47 -7.70 -7.73 -3.95
N ALA A 48 -8.44 -6.70 -4.37
CA ALA A 48 -8.47 -6.28 -5.76
C ALA A 48 -7.16 -5.59 -6.16
N ARG A 49 -6.63 -4.72 -5.28
CA ARG A 49 -5.37 -3.99 -5.51
C ARG A 49 -4.16 -4.92 -5.62
N ILE A 50 -4.06 -5.96 -4.79
CA ILE A 50 -2.94 -6.90 -4.88
C ILE A 50 -2.97 -7.71 -6.19
N LYS A 51 -4.17 -8.12 -6.65
CA LYS A 51 -4.33 -8.79 -7.94
C LYS A 51 -3.93 -7.89 -9.09
N LEU A 52 -4.37 -6.63 -9.06
CA LEU A 52 -3.97 -5.64 -10.05
C LEU A 52 -2.45 -5.42 -10.05
N ALA A 53 -1.81 -5.36 -8.88
CA ALA A 53 -0.35 -5.22 -8.79
C ALA A 53 0.39 -6.42 -9.43
N ASP A 54 -0.11 -7.63 -9.21
CA ASP A 54 0.42 -8.85 -9.84
C ASP A 54 0.26 -8.82 -11.36
N GLU A 55 -0.94 -8.47 -11.84
CA GLU A 55 -1.25 -8.33 -13.29
C GLU A 55 -0.40 -7.25 -13.98
N LEU A 56 -0.08 -6.17 -13.27
CA LEU A 56 0.79 -5.09 -13.76
C LEU A 56 2.28 -5.43 -13.71
N GLY A 57 2.65 -6.60 -13.18
CA GLY A 57 4.03 -7.10 -13.18
C GLY A 57 4.91 -6.53 -12.06
N PHE A 58 4.33 -6.00 -10.98
CA PHE A 58 5.10 -5.63 -9.80
C PHE A 58 5.72 -6.88 -9.17
N ARG A 59 7.02 -6.81 -8.84
CA ARG A 59 7.78 -7.94 -8.30
C ARG A 59 7.38 -8.31 -6.88
N ALA A 60 6.89 -7.32 -6.13
CA ALA A 60 6.51 -7.43 -4.73
C ALA A 60 5.48 -6.35 -4.37
N ALA A 61 4.67 -6.62 -3.35
CA ALA A 61 3.80 -5.64 -2.71
C ALA A 61 4.08 -5.61 -1.21
N TRP A 62 4.08 -4.41 -0.61
CA TRP A 62 4.26 -4.23 0.82
C TRP A 62 3.08 -3.45 1.43
N VAL A 63 2.79 -3.77 2.69
CA VAL A 63 1.77 -3.15 3.53
C VAL A 63 2.49 -2.65 4.77
N ARG A 64 2.40 -1.35 5.08
CA ARG A 64 2.97 -0.78 6.30
C ARG A 64 1.97 -0.89 7.45
N ASP A 65 2.37 -1.56 8.52
CA ASP A 65 1.59 -1.57 9.75
C ASP A 65 2.18 -0.56 10.75
N VAL A 66 1.31 0.15 11.47
CA VAL A 66 1.68 1.10 12.53
C VAL A 66 0.86 0.72 13.77
N PRO A 67 1.51 0.26 14.85
CA PRO A 67 0.82 -0.04 16.09
C PRO A 67 0.09 1.20 16.60
N LEU A 68 -1.23 1.11 16.73
CA LEU A 68 -2.01 2.11 17.47
C LEU A 68 -1.92 1.74 18.96
N TYR A 69 -1.30 2.61 19.76
CA TYR A 69 -1.20 2.50 21.22
C TYR A 69 -2.24 3.38 21.93
#